data_AF-A0A4Q5X5K0-F1
#
_entry.id   AF-A0A4Q5X5K0-F1
#
_cell.length_a   1.000
_cell.length_b   1.000
_cell.length_c   1.000
_cell.angle_alpha   90.00
_cell.angle_beta   90.00
_cell.angle_gamma   90.00
#
_symmetry.space_group_name_H-M   'P 1'
#
loop_
_entity.id
_entity.type
_entity.pdbx_description
1 polymer ?
#
loop_
_entity_poly.entity_id
_entity_poly.type
_entity_poly.pdbx_seq_one_letter_code
_entity_poly.pdbx_strand_id
1 'polypeptide(L)'
;MLKVDKLTAVQRFVLELPDGELEVIGTQFSVHVEPEGTRRVEVTEGRVALRLRAAPPISLGAGESWTSEREAARAAAPRSVPAPEPQLTPAPAAAAPSERSPATARQTVLPETKRALEPPSDEQAAGTNHVHFARAMAAFGAGDYGQAERLSQEFERRHPEDARQEDSMFLRAVARARRGDAAGARATARAYLERYPHGLRAPEAERLAESSK
;
A
#
# COMPACT_ATOMS: atom_id res chain seq x y z
N MET A 1 8.21 -14.42 -5.44
CA MET A 1 8.00 -13.46 -4.34
C MET A 1 8.84 -12.23 -4.63
N LEU A 2 8.20 -11.06 -4.74
CA LEU A 2 8.88 -9.81 -5.08
C LEU A 2 9.04 -8.96 -3.80
N LYS A 3 10.23 -8.42 -3.59
CA LYS A 3 10.52 -7.55 -2.44
C LYS A 3 10.90 -6.17 -2.97
N VAL A 4 10.14 -5.15 -2.57
CA VAL A 4 10.40 -3.76 -2.94
C VAL A 4 10.89 -3.03 -1.70
N ASP A 5 12.06 -2.40 -1.79
CA ASP A 5 12.60 -1.59 -0.70
C ASP A 5 11.70 -0.37 -0.43
N LYS A 6 11.84 0.21 0.77
CA LYS A 6 10.99 1.30 1.22
C LYS A 6 11.19 2.52 0.32
N LEU A 7 10.21 2.76 -0.55
CA LEU A 7 10.20 3.87 -1.48
C LEU A 7 10.10 5.19 -0.73
N THR A 8 10.83 6.21 -1.21
CA THR A 8 10.64 7.58 -0.73
C THR A 8 9.26 8.10 -1.15
N ALA A 9 8.74 9.15 -0.50
CA ALA A 9 7.37 9.65 -0.74
C ALA A 9 7.09 10.11 -2.20
N VAL A 10 8.11 10.18 -3.05
CA VAL A 10 8.07 10.56 -4.47
C VAL A 10 8.25 9.36 -5.42
N GLN A 11 8.51 8.16 -4.89
CA GLN A 11 8.76 6.96 -5.69
C GLN A 11 7.57 6.01 -5.61
N ARG A 12 7.07 5.60 -6.78
CA ARG A 12 6.06 4.55 -6.95
C ARG A 12 6.68 3.40 -7.72
N PHE A 13 6.47 2.17 -7.26
CA PHE A 13 6.85 0.98 -7.99
C PHE A 13 5.59 0.47 -8.67
N VAL A 14 5.55 0.47 -10.01
CA VAL A 14 4.43 -0.04 -10.79
C VAL A 14 4.89 -1.31 -11.49
N LEU A 15 4.19 -2.41 -11.25
CA LEU A 15 4.35 -3.65 -11.99
C LEU A 15 3.29 -3.69 -13.09
N GLU A 16 3.74 -3.66 -14.35
CA GLU A 16 2.86 -3.87 -15.50
C GLU A 16 2.45 -5.34 -15.59
N LEU A 17 1.15 -5.57 -15.71
CA LEU A 17 0.52 -6.87 -15.82
C LEU A 17 -0.15 -6.97 -17.21
N PRO A 18 -0.34 -8.18 -17.76
CA PRO A 18 -1.01 -8.35 -19.06
C PRO A 18 -2.40 -7.71 -19.11
N ASP A 19 -3.07 -7.64 -17.96
CA ASP A 19 -4.44 -7.19 -17.76
C ASP A 19 -4.55 -5.91 -16.93
N GLY A 20 -3.44 -5.24 -16.60
CA GLY A 20 -3.48 -4.04 -15.76
C GLY A 20 -2.14 -3.59 -15.21
N GLU A 21 -2.20 -2.90 -14.08
CA GLU A 21 -1.05 -2.34 -13.37
C GLU A 21 -1.20 -2.61 -11.87
N LEU A 22 -0.08 -2.78 -11.19
CA LEU A 22 -0.03 -2.96 -9.74
C LEU A 22 0.96 -1.97 -9.14
N GLU A 23 0.44 -0.98 -8.41
CA GLU A 23 1.21 0.09 -7.78
C GLU A 23 1.53 -0.27 -6.33
N VAL A 24 2.80 -0.18 -5.96
CA VAL A 24 3.36 -0.75 -4.74
C VAL A 24 4.12 0.34 -3.99
N ILE A 25 3.87 0.45 -2.68
CA ILE A 25 4.51 1.44 -1.82
C ILE A 25 5.17 0.72 -0.64
N GLY A 26 6.49 0.49 -0.74
CA GLY A 26 7.33 -0.08 0.32
C GLY A 26 6.81 -1.42 0.85
N THR A 27 6.80 -2.45 0.01
CA THR A 27 5.89 -3.59 0.17
C THR A 27 6.57 -4.92 -0.16
N GLN A 28 6.27 -5.96 0.62
CA GLN A 28 6.54 -7.35 0.26
C GLN A 28 5.24 -8.01 -0.19
N PHE A 29 5.23 -8.56 -1.41
CA PHE A 29 4.02 -9.14 -1.99
C PHE A 29 4.32 -10.29 -2.96
N SER A 30 3.29 -11.09 -3.21
CA SER A 30 3.28 -12.21 -4.14
C SER A 30 2.24 -11.95 -5.22
N VAL A 31 2.63 -12.06 -6.49
CA VAL A 31 1.72 -11.96 -7.62
C VAL A 31 1.84 -13.24 -8.45
N HIS A 32 0.69 -13.83 -8.78
CA HIS A 32 0.58 -14.93 -9.72
C HIS A 32 -0.12 -14.43 -10.98
N VAL A 33 0.59 -14.52 -12.11
CA VAL A 33 0.12 -14.10 -13.42
C VAL A 33 0.12 -15.31 -14.35
N GLU A 34 -0.95 -15.49 -15.09
CA GLU A 34 -1.07 -16.47 -16.17
C GLU A 34 -1.19 -15.73 -17.51
N PRO A 35 -1.06 -16.42 -18.66
CA PRO A 35 -1.22 -15.78 -19.98
C PRO A 35 -2.56 -15.06 -20.17
N GLU A 36 -3.56 -15.46 -19.39
CA GLU A 36 -4.92 -14.93 -19.43
C GLU A 36 -5.14 -13.71 -18.51
N GLY A 37 -4.14 -13.36 -17.68
CA GLY A 37 -4.19 -12.23 -16.75
C GLY A 37 -3.71 -12.55 -15.33
N THR A 38 -3.90 -11.57 -14.44
CA THR A 38 -3.53 -11.64 -13.03
C THR A 38 -4.52 -12.48 -12.26
N ARG A 39 -4.01 -13.50 -11.58
CA ARG A 39 -4.82 -14.53 -10.93
C ARG A 39 -4.99 -14.29 -9.44
N ARG A 40 -3.87 -13.95 -8.78
CA ARG A 40 -3.79 -13.79 -7.34
C ARG A 40 -2.75 -12.74 -6.97
N VAL A 41 -3.09 -11.89 -6.02
CA VAL A 41 -2.20 -10.92 -5.38
C VAL A 41 -2.28 -11.15 -3.89
N GLU A 42 -1.14 -11.26 -3.22
CA GLU A 42 -1.06 -11.35 -1.76
C GLU A 42 -0.07 -10.32 -1.24
N VAL A 43 -0.48 -9.57 -0.23
CA VAL A 43 0.35 -8.53 0.37
C VAL A 43 0.78 -9.02 1.74
N THR A 44 2.08 -9.20 1.94
CA THR A 44 2.63 -9.64 3.23
C THR A 44 2.90 -8.44 4.14
N GLU A 45 3.43 -7.35 3.57
CA GLU A 45 3.79 -6.15 4.34
C GLU A 45 3.65 -4.93 3.43
N GLY A 46 3.04 -3.83 3.91
CA GLY A 46 2.87 -2.56 3.19
C GLY A 46 1.49 -2.41 2.52
N ARG A 47 1.40 -1.61 1.45
CA ARG A 47 0.14 -1.38 0.71
C ARG A 47 0.36 -1.45 -0.80
N VAL A 48 -0.59 -2.10 -1.49
CA VAL A 48 -0.64 -2.27 -2.94
C VAL A 48 -1.96 -1.72 -3.48
N ALA A 49 -1.91 -1.00 -4.59
CA ALA A 49 -3.10 -0.67 -5.39
C ALA A 49 -3.07 -1.49 -6.69
N LEU A 50 -4.00 -2.43 -6.80
CA LEU A 50 -4.22 -3.24 -8.00
C LEU A 50 -5.22 -2.52 -8.93
N ARG A 51 -4.80 -2.24 -10.16
CA ARG A 51 -5.64 -1.65 -11.21
C ARG A 51 -5.75 -2.62 -12.38
N LEU A 52 -6.88 -3.30 -12.49
CA LEU A 52 -7.16 -4.18 -13.63
C LEU A 52 -8.02 -3.44 -14.65
N ARG A 53 -7.81 -3.69 -15.95
CA ARG A 53 -8.51 -2.99 -17.04
C ARG A 53 -10.04 -3.14 -16.97
N ALA A 54 -10.55 -4.21 -16.35
CA ALA A 54 -11.97 -4.53 -16.27
C ALA A 54 -12.57 -4.35 -14.86
N ALA A 55 -11.81 -3.85 -13.88
CA ALA A 55 -12.28 -3.73 -12.50
C ALA A 55 -11.90 -2.37 -11.89
N PRO A 56 -12.71 -1.86 -10.93
CA PRO A 56 -12.33 -0.66 -10.18
C PRO A 56 -11.01 -0.89 -9.41
N PRO A 57 -10.21 0.16 -9.14
CA PRO A 57 -8.96 0.04 -8.39
C PRO A 57 -9.17 -0.57 -7.01
N ILE A 58 -8.39 -1.60 -6.68
CA ILE A 58 -8.48 -2.34 -5.42
C ILE A 58 -7.24 -2.04 -4.59
N SER A 59 -7.43 -1.52 -3.37
CA SER A 59 -6.33 -1.35 -2.42
C SER A 59 -6.23 -2.57 -1.51
N LEU A 60 -5.03 -3.14 -1.41
CA LEU A 60 -4.69 -4.28 -0.56
C LEU A 60 -3.64 -3.86 0.46
N GLY A 61 -3.95 -4.01 1.74
CA GLY A 61 -3.05 -3.82 2.88
C GLY A 61 -2.34 -5.10 3.29
N ALA A 62 -1.48 -5.01 4.31
CA ALA A 62 -0.74 -6.15 4.85
C ALA A 62 -1.69 -7.26 5.34
N GLY A 63 -1.43 -8.50 4.92
CA GLY A 63 -2.24 -9.69 5.19
C GLY A 63 -3.42 -9.87 4.23
N GLU A 64 -3.71 -8.89 3.37
CA GLU A 64 -4.82 -8.98 2.42
C GLU A 64 -4.40 -9.68 1.12
N SER A 65 -5.36 -10.37 0.52
CA SER A 65 -5.19 -11.03 -0.77
C SER A 65 -6.38 -10.77 -1.67
N TRP A 66 -6.10 -10.71 -2.96
CA TRP A 66 -7.09 -10.62 -4.01
C TRP A 66 -6.95 -11.82 -4.93
N THR A 67 -8.10 -12.36 -5.36
CA THR A 67 -8.20 -13.41 -6.36
C THR A 67 -9.16 -12.97 -7.46
N SER A 68 -8.80 -13.28 -8.71
CA SER A 68 -9.68 -13.01 -9.85
C SER A 68 -11.01 -13.76 -9.72
N GLU A 69 -12.13 -13.20 -10.21
CA GLU A 69 -13.43 -13.90 -10.24
C GLU A 69 -13.34 -15.26 -10.92
N ARG A 70 -12.48 -15.40 -11.94
CA ARG A 70 -12.25 -16.68 -12.64
C ARG A 70 -11.52 -17.69 -11.75
N GLU A 71 -10.60 -17.25 -10.89
CA GLU A 71 -9.97 -18.10 -9.88
C GLU A 71 -10.95 -18.42 -8.74
N ALA A 72 -11.72 -17.43 -8.27
CA ALA A 72 -12.75 -17.62 -7.27
C ALA A 72 -13.82 -18.61 -7.74
N ALA A 73 -14.25 -18.53 -9.00
CA ALA A 73 -15.19 -19.48 -9.63
C ALA A 73 -14.59 -20.88 -9.77
N ARG A 74 -13.29 -21.00 -10.06
CA ARG A 74 -12.59 -22.29 -10.13
C ARG A 74 -12.37 -22.91 -8.73
N ALA A 75 -12.11 -22.09 -7.72
CA ALA A 75 -12.00 -22.53 -6.32
C ALA A 75 -13.36 -22.90 -5.70
N ALA A 76 -14.44 -22.25 -6.15
CA ALA A 76 -15.82 -22.54 -5.75
C ALA A 76 -16.46 -23.70 -6.52
N ALA A 77 -15.83 -24.19 -7.60
CA ALA A 77 -16.27 -25.41 -8.25
C ALA A 77 -16.11 -26.57 -7.25
N PRO A 78 -17.16 -27.38 -7.01
CA PRO A 78 -17.07 -28.51 -6.08
C PRO A 78 -15.95 -29.42 -6.57
N ARG A 79 -14.94 -29.62 -5.70
CA ARG A 79 -13.94 -30.66 -5.90
C ARG A 79 -14.71 -31.97 -6.04
N SER A 80 -14.83 -32.48 -7.26
CA SER A 80 -15.25 -33.85 -7.48
C SER A 80 -14.29 -34.71 -6.68
N VAL A 81 -14.80 -35.24 -5.58
CA VAL A 81 -14.08 -36.15 -4.69
C VAL A 81 -13.60 -37.29 -5.58
N PRO A 82 -12.29 -37.56 -5.70
CA PRO A 82 -11.84 -38.80 -6.29
C PRO A 82 -12.44 -39.93 -5.44
N ALA A 83 -13.07 -40.89 -6.12
CA ALA A 83 -13.63 -42.07 -5.49
C ALA A 83 -12.59 -42.71 -4.54
N PRO A 84 -13.00 -43.20 -3.37
CA PRO A 84 -12.08 -43.83 -2.43
C PRO A 84 -11.50 -45.09 -3.07
N GLU A 85 -10.25 -45.03 -3.51
CA GLU A 85 -9.47 -46.24 -3.79
C GLU A 85 -9.17 -46.97 -2.47
N PRO A 86 -9.26 -48.31 -2.48
CA PRO A 86 -9.32 -49.12 -1.26
C PRO A 86 -8.03 -49.06 -0.47
N GLN A 87 -8.17 -48.78 0.83
CA GLN A 87 -7.12 -48.86 1.83
C GLN A 87 -6.58 -50.30 1.91
N LEU A 88 -5.33 -50.49 1.50
CA LEU A 88 -4.51 -51.60 1.97
C LEU A 88 -3.75 -51.13 3.22
N THR A 89 -3.96 -51.87 4.30
CA THR A 89 -3.41 -51.70 5.64
C THR A 89 -1.88 -51.94 5.71
N PRO A 90 -1.22 -51.55 6.83
CA PRO A 90 0.15 -51.06 6.85
C PRO A 90 1.17 -52.10 7.33
N ALA A 91 2.46 -51.84 7.09
CA ALA A 91 3.55 -52.32 7.95
C ALA A 91 4.78 -51.38 7.90
N PRO A 92 5.58 -51.30 8.98
CA PRO A 92 6.41 -50.14 9.32
C PRO A 92 7.92 -50.35 9.07
N ALA A 93 8.68 -49.29 8.81
CA ALA A 93 10.08 -49.16 9.25
C ALA A 93 10.73 -47.81 8.88
N ALA A 94 11.13 -47.08 9.93
CA ALA A 94 12.44 -46.45 10.13
C ALA A 94 12.93 -45.24 9.30
N ALA A 95 13.28 -44.20 10.07
CA ALA A 95 14.55 -43.44 10.05
C ALA A 95 14.69 -42.13 9.23
N ALA A 96 14.51 -41.01 9.95
CA ALA A 96 15.50 -39.93 10.21
C ALA A 96 16.04 -39.05 9.02
N PRO A 97 16.91 -38.02 9.23
CA PRO A 97 16.54 -36.60 9.07
C PRO A 97 17.47 -35.73 8.17
N SER A 98 17.12 -34.45 8.05
CA SER A 98 17.99 -33.26 7.81
C SER A 98 18.41 -32.81 6.40
N GLU A 99 18.68 -31.49 6.36
CA GLU A 99 19.56 -30.70 5.48
C GLU A 99 18.89 -29.89 4.34
N ARG A 100 18.72 -28.56 4.52
CA ARG A 100 19.66 -27.43 4.33
C ARG A 100 19.73 -26.92 2.87
N SER A 101 19.29 -25.68 2.69
CA SER A 101 19.68 -24.56 1.78
C SER A 101 20.82 -24.81 0.76
N PRO A 102 20.88 -24.13 -0.42
CA PRO A 102 21.17 -22.68 -0.45
C PRO A 102 20.66 -21.84 -1.64
N ALA A 103 20.89 -20.54 -1.47
CA ALA A 103 20.62 -19.41 -2.35
C ALA A 103 21.51 -19.35 -3.61
N THR A 104 21.11 -18.54 -4.59
CA THR A 104 22.05 -17.95 -5.56
C THR A 104 21.54 -16.58 -6.00
N ALA A 105 22.39 -15.57 -5.79
CA ALA A 105 22.26 -14.21 -6.29
C ALA A 105 22.72 -14.14 -7.76
N ARG A 106 22.18 -13.20 -8.54
CA ARG A 106 22.92 -12.60 -9.66
C ARG A 106 22.37 -11.21 -10.00
N GLN A 107 23.30 -10.25 -9.96
CA GLN A 107 23.21 -8.88 -10.47
C GLN A 107 23.05 -8.89 -11.99
N THR A 108 22.35 -7.90 -12.57
CA THR A 108 22.84 -7.19 -13.78
C THR A 108 22.00 -5.93 -14.11
N VAL A 109 22.71 -4.79 -14.11
CA VAL A 109 22.68 -3.60 -14.99
C VAL A 109 21.39 -2.85 -15.37
N LEU A 110 21.47 -1.52 -15.20
CA LEU A 110 20.61 -0.48 -15.79
C LEU A 110 20.60 -0.52 -17.33
N PRO A 111 19.53 0.00 -17.96
CA PRO A 111 19.73 1.14 -18.85
C PRO A 111 18.76 2.31 -18.60
N GLU A 112 19.33 3.51 -18.63
CA GLU A 112 18.62 4.76 -18.87
C GLU A 112 17.84 4.69 -20.20
N THR A 113 16.54 5.01 -20.20
CA THR A 113 15.93 5.60 -21.39
C THR A 113 14.77 6.53 -21.03
N LYS A 114 15.14 7.80 -20.96
CA LYS A 114 14.37 8.99 -21.35
C LYS A 114 13.26 8.65 -22.37
N ARG A 115 11.99 8.83 -22.04
CA ARG A 115 11.05 9.66 -22.83
C ARG A 115 9.73 9.88 -22.11
N ALA A 116 9.38 11.16 -22.01
CA ALA A 116 8.08 11.67 -21.61
C ALA A 116 6.98 11.24 -22.59
N LEU A 117 5.82 10.90 -22.04
CA LEU A 117 4.51 11.05 -22.68
C LEU A 117 3.48 11.27 -21.55
N GLU A 118 2.72 12.35 -21.72
CA GLU A 118 1.86 13.02 -20.74
C GLU A 118 0.57 12.24 -20.40
N PRO A 119 -0.04 12.49 -19.22
CA PRO A 119 -1.27 11.85 -18.76
C PRO A 119 -2.56 12.45 -19.37
N PRO A 120 -3.69 11.71 -19.39
CA PRO A 120 -5.00 12.26 -19.76
C PRO A 120 -5.65 13.00 -18.58
N SER A 121 -6.32 14.08 -18.94
CA SER A 121 -6.71 15.22 -18.12
C SER A 121 -7.93 15.02 -17.21
N ASP A 122 -7.68 15.08 -15.91
CA ASP A 122 -8.50 15.76 -14.88
C ASP A 122 -7.71 16.97 -14.29
N GLU A 123 -6.78 17.49 -15.08
CA GLU A 123 -5.57 18.16 -14.56
C GLU A 123 -5.72 19.65 -14.25
N GLN A 124 -6.87 20.27 -14.56
CA GLN A 124 -6.98 21.74 -14.56
C GLN A 124 -7.48 22.34 -13.24
N ALA A 125 -8.22 21.59 -12.40
CA ALA A 125 -8.43 21.93 -10.99
C ALA A 125 -7.43 21.22 -10.07
N ALA A 126 -6.83 20.12 -10.53
CA ALA A 126 -5.82 19.36 -9.84
C ALA A 126 -4.47 20.11 -9.77
N GLY A 127 -4.10 20.89 -10.79
CA GLY A 127 -2.78 21.53 -10.85
C GLY A 127 -2.44 22.38 -9.61
N THR A 128 -3.33 23.25 -9.16
CA THR A 128 -3.08 24.15 -8.01
C THR A 128 -3.26 23.44 -6.67
N ASN A 129 -4.28 22.59 -6.54
CA ASN A 129 -4.57 21.84 -5.30
C ASN A 129 -3.47 20.82 -5.03
N HIS A 130 -2.96 20.17 -6.09
CA HIS A 130 -1.84 19.24 -6.04
C HIS A 130 -0.55 19.93 -5.58
N VAL A 131 -0.29 21.16 -6.02
CA VAL A 131 0.91 21.91 -5.60
C VAL A 131 0.92 22.19 -4.09
N HIS A 132 -0.20 22.57 -3.48
CA HIS A 132 -0.23 22.87 -2.05
C HIS A 132 0.04 21.63 -1.20
N PHE A 133 -0.63 20.53 -1.50
CA PHE A 133 -0.41 19.26 -0.81
C PHE A 133 1.00 18.70 -1.07
N ALA A 134 1.48 18.72 -2.32
CA ALA A 134 2.81 18.24 -2.68
C ALA A 134 3.92 19.01 -1.96
N ARG A 135 3.77 20.33 -1.77
CA ARG A 135 4.71 21.14 -0.98
C ARG A 135 4.73 20.72 0.49
N ALA A 136 3.57 20.45 1.09
CA ALA A 136 3.50 19.95 2.47
C ALA A 136 4.22 18.59 2.59
N MET A 137 3.98 17.69 1.63
CA MET A 137 4.64 16.39 1.56
C MET A 137 6.15 16.49 1.38
N ALA A 138 6.62 17.39 0.53
CA ALA A 138 8.05 17.63 0.32
C ALA A 138 8.74 18.14 1.59
N ALA A 139 8.14 19.11 2.29
CA ALA A 139 8.65 19.60 3.56
C ALA A 139 8.67 18.50 4.63
N PHE A 140 7.61 17.68 4.70
CA PHE A 140 7.54 16.54 5.62
C PHE A 140 8.64 15.50 5.33
N GLY A 141 8.85 15.18 4.06
CA GLY A 141 9.90 14.25 3.61
C GLY A 141 11.32 14.77 3.90
N ALA A 142 11.52 16.08 3.83
CA ALA A 142 12.77 16.75 4.20
C ALA A 142 13.00 16.85 5.72
N GLY A 143 12.01 16.46 6.54
CA GLY A 143 12.08 16.57 8.00
C GLY A 143 11.79 17.98 8.55
N ASP A 144 11.41 18.94 7.70
CA ASP A 144 10.98 20.26 8.13
C ASP A 144 9.50 20.23 8.56
N TYR A 145 9.29 19.69 9.77
CA TYR A 145 7.95 19.48 10.31
C TYR A 145 7.20 20.78 10.63
N GLY A 146 7.92 21.88 10.88
CA GLY A 146 7.31 23.20 11.08
C GLY A 146 6.76 23.76 9.78
N GLN A 147 7.51 23.64 8.69
CA GLN A 147 7.06 24.02 7.37
C GLN A 147 5.95 23.10 6.83
N ALA A 148 6.06 21.80 7.07
CA ALA A 148 5.05 20.81 6.69
C ALA A 148 3.69 21.12 7.32
N GLU A 149 3.65 21.37 8.64
CA GLU A 149 2.42 21.76 9.33
C GLU A 149 1.78 23.00 8.70
N ARG A 150 2.57 24.05 8.46
CA ARG A 150 2.05 25.32 7.94
C ARG A 150 1.42 25.13 6.56
N LEU A 151 2.07 24.35 5.70
CA LEU A 151 1.59 24.03 4.36
C LEU A 151 0.35 23.13 4.40
N SER A 152 0.27 22.18 5.33
CA SER A 152 -0.94 21.39 5.58
C SER A 152 -2.12 22.27 6.01
N GLN A 153 -1.93 23.18 6.98
CA GLN A 153 -2.98 24.12 7.38
C GLN A 153 -3.42 25.03 6.21
N GLU A 154 -2.45 25.43 5.40
CA GLU A 154 -2.68 26.26 4.22
C GLU A 154 -3.53 25.54 3.16
N PHE A 155 -3.19 24.28 2.89
CA PHE A 155 -3.97 23.38 2.04
C PHE A 155 -5.37 23.17 2.61
N GLU A 156 -5.47 22.87 3.92
CA GLU A 156 -6.73 22.61 4.61
C GLU A 156 -7.72 23.78 4.44
N ARG A 157 -7.24 25.02 4.58
CA ARG A 157 -8.07 26.23 4.40
C ARG A 157 -8.45 26.50 2.96
N ARG A 158 -7.55 26.24 2.00
CA ARG A 158 -7.79 26.58 0.59
C ARG A 158 -8.62 25.54 -0.15
N HIS A 159 -8.61 24.29 0.32
CA HIS A 159 -9.20 23.18 -0.41
C HIS A 159 -10.13 22.32 0.46
N PRO A 160 -11.10 22.91 1.19
CA PRO A 160 -11.87 22.24 2.26
C PRO A 160 -12.64 20.97 1.84
N GLU A 161 -12.89 20.80 0.53
CA GLU A 161 -13.61 19.66 -0.05
C GLU A 161 -12.68 18.62 -0.72
N ASP A 162 -11.37 18.86 -0.73
CA ASP A 162 -10.41 17.93 -1.36
C ASP A 162 -10.34 16.61 -0.58
N ALA A 163 -10.34 15.49 -1.29
CA ALA A 163 -10.30 14.16 -0.70
C ALA A 163 -9.07 13.94 0.22
N ARG A 164 -7.99 14.71 0.05
CA ARG A 164 -6.77 14.62 0.86
C ARG A 164 -6.82 15.45 2.15
N GLN A 165 -7.95 16.10 2.45
CA GLN A 165 -8.14 16.85 3.71
C GLN A 165 -7.86 15.97 4.93
N GLU A 166 -8.38 14.75 4.91
CA GLU A 166 -8.19 13.76 5.96
C GLU A 166 -6.69 13.46 6.18
N ASP A 167 -5.98 13.11 5.11
CA ASP A 167 -4.55 12.82 5.16
C ASP A 167 -3.72 14.04 5.60
N SER A 168 -4.07 15.24 5.13
CA SER A 168 -3.39 16.49 5.53
C SER A 168 -3.50 16.73 7.04
N MET A 169 -4.70 16.55 7.59
CA MET A 169 -4.96 16.78 9.02
C MET A 169 -4.20 15.77 9.89
N PHE A 170 -4.18 14.49 9.47
CA PHE A 170 -3.39 13.47 10.15
C PHE A 170 -1.88 13.76 10.07
N LEU A 171 -1.36 14.08 8.88
CA LEU A 171 0.06 14.39 8.68
C LEU A 171 0.51 15.61 9.49
N ARG A 172 -0.37 16.60 9.69
CA ARG A 172 -0.12 17.73 10.59
C ARG A 172 0.06 17.28 12.04
N ALA A 173 -0.78 16.37 12.52
CA ALA A 173 -0.62 15.80 13.86
C ALA A 173 0.71 15.05 14.01
N VAL A 174 1.10 14.26 13.00
CA VAL A 174 2.39 13.55 12.97
C VAL A 174 3.58 14.52 12.93
N ALA A 175 3.51 15.58 12.11
CA ALA A 175 4.55 16.60 12.02
C ALA A 175 4.79 17.25 13.38
N ARG A 176 3.72 17.60 14.10
CA ARG A 176 3.80 18.13 15.48
C ARG A 176 4.49 17.15 16.43
N ALA A 177 4.12 15.87 16.38
CA ALA A 177 4.73 14.86 17.23
C ALA A 177 6.24 14.71 16.95
N ARG A 178 6.64 14.70 15.67
CA ARG A 178 8.04 14.54 15.26
C ARG A 178 8.93 15.73 15.62
N ARG A 179 8.38 16.95 15.72
CA ARG A 179 9.13 18.12 16.25
C ARG A 179 9.12 18.22 17.79
N GLY A 180 8.52 17.26 18.50
CA GLY A 180 8.44 17.26 19.96
C GLY A 180 7.25 18.02 20.56
N ASP A 181 6.33 18.53 19.74
CA ASP A 181 5.10 19.19 20.20
C ASP A 181 4.01 18.14 20.50
N ALA A 182 4.20 17.39 21.58
CA ALA A 182 3.31 16.30 21.97
C ALA A 182 1.88 16.80 22.30
N ALA A 183 1.78 17.94 22.97
CA ALA A 183 0.49 18.54 23.31
C ALA A 183 -0.27 18.96 22.05
N GLY A 184 0.40 19.65 21.13
CA GLY A 184 -0.19 20.06 19.86
C GLY A 184 -0.55 18.88 18.96
N ALA A 185 0.26 17.81 18.96
CA ALA A 185 -0.03 16.58 18.24
C ALA A 185 -1.31 15.90 18.74
N ARG A 186 -1.44 15.71 20.06
CA ARG A 186 -2.64 15.15 20.70
C ARG A 186 -3.89 15.96 20.38
N ALA A 187 -3.81 17.29 20.51
CA ALA A 187 -4.94 18.16 20.21
C ALA A 187 -5.38 18.03 18.74
N THR A 188 -4.43 17.94 17.80
CA THR A 188 -4.73 17.79 16.37
C THR A 188 -5.31 16.41 16.07
N ALA A 189 -4.81 15.35 16.71
CA ALA A 189 -5.32 14.00 16.55
C ALA A 189 -6.75 13.84 17.07
N ARG A 190 -7.09 14.47 18.21
CA ARG A 190 -8.47 14.50 18.72
C ARG A 190 -9.41 15.19 17.75
N ALA A 191 -9.02 16.37 17.24
CA ALA A 191 -9.79 17.07 16.22
C ALA A 191 -9.97 16.23 14.94
N TYR A 192 -8.96 15.44 14.56
CA TYR A 192 -9.07 14.50 13.45
C TYR A 192 -10.13 13.43 13.72
N LEU A 193 -10.11 12.81 14.91
CA LEU A 193 -11.08 11.77 15.28
C LEU A 193 -12.51 12.31 15.40
N GLU A 194 -12.66 13.55 15.86
CA GLU A 194 -13.97 14.23 15.90
C GLU A 194 -14.53 14.45 14.49
N ARG A 195 -13.67 14.78 13.52
CA ARG A 195 -14.06 15.07 12.14
C ARG A 195 -14.19 13.81 11.26
N TYR A 196 -13.36 12.81 11.53
CA TYR A 196 -13.23 11.57 10.77
C TYR A 196 -13.27 10.36 11.73
N PRO A 197 -14.43 10.09 12.39
CA PRO A 197 -14.54 9.03 13.38
C PRO A 197 -14.33 7.62 12.82
N HIS A 198 -14.51 7.46 11.51
CA HIS A 198 -14.24 6.22 10.77
C HIS A 198 -13.17 6.43 9.69
N GLY A 199 -12.29 7.41 9.91
CA GLY A 199 -11.21 7.75 8.99
C GLY A 199 -10.20 6.63 8.84
N LEU A 200 -9.52 6.60 7.68
CA LEU A 200 -8.47 5.65 7.33
C LEU A 200 -7.30 5.64 8.33
N ARG A 201 -7.13 6.72 9.09
CA ARG A 201 -6.06 6.89 10.09
C ARG A 201 -6.59 6.97 11.52
N ALA A 202 -7.85 6.61 11.76
CA ALA A 202 -8.44 6.67 13.11
C ALA A 202 -7.61 5.87 14.14
N PRO A 203 -7.17 4.61 13.87
CA PRO A 203 -6.36 3.87 14.84
C PRO A 203 -5.01 4.54 15.14
N GLU A 204 -4.35 5.14 14.14
CA GLU A 204 -3.11 5.88 14.33
C GLU A 204 -3.32 7.17 15.12
N ALA A 205 -4.40 7.89 14.84
CA ALA A 205 -4.74 9.13 15.50
C ALA A 205 -5.11 8.90 16.97
N GLU A 206 -5.82 7.81 17.30
CA GLU A 206 -6.09 7.40 18.69
C GLU A 206 -4.80 7.21 19.47
N ARG A 207 -3.87 6.42 18.93
CA ARG A 207 -2.54 6.22 19.56
C ARG A 207 -1.80 7.53 19.77
N LEU A 208 -1.89 8.45 18.80
CA LEU A 208 -1.27 9.76 18.93
C LEU A 208 -1.94 10.62 19.99
N ALA A 209 -3.26 10.56 20.11
CA ALA A 209 -4.07 11.30 21.08
C ALA A 209 -3.86 10.81 22.53
N GLU A 210 -3.54 9.53 22.70
CA GLU A 210 -3.29 8.87 23.98
C GLU A 210 -1.82 8.88 24.40
N SER A 211 -0.91 9.20 23.48
CA SER A 211 0.52 9.24 23.76
C SER A 211 0.84 10.21 24.90
N SER A 212 1.16 9.66 26.07
CA SER A 212 1.68 10.38 27.22
C SER A 212 3.21 10.43 27.11
N LYS A 213 3.76 11.65 27.13
CA LYS A 213 5.21 11.88 27.19
C LYS A 213 5.46 12.88 28.30
#